data_AF-A0A946Y9M3-F1
#
_entry.id   AF-A0A946Y9M3-F1
#
_cell.length_a   1.000
_cell.length_b   1.000
_cell.length_c   1.000
_cell.angle_alpha   90.00
_cell.angle_beta   90.00
_cell.angle_gamma   90.00
#
_symmetry.space_group_name_H-M   'P 1'
#
loop_
_entity.id
_entity.type
_entity.pdbx_description
1 polymer ?
#
loop_
_entity_poly.entity_id
_entity_poly.type
_entity_poly.pdbx_seq_one_letter_code
_entity_poly.pdbx_strand_id
1 'polypeptide(L)'
;MAGYMFLEGRGVERDPVRASAWYRLAAESGAPEFIEVRDAVLDTLNGESLEASDAIYITLRQRYSDIVLALNLVRQERKALNQGTTGSRLGRTSSSVTIIDPQTGAAITRTEYERRLKSRIKLRLDYITDLIGTEELEADLSDAEFEALVDRVDEHLRVIADR
;
A
#
# COMPACT_ATOMS: atom_id res chain seq x y z
N MET A 1 9.00 4.24 17.66
CA MET A 1 7.66 4.00 17.05
C MET A 1 6.68 5.02 17.61
N ALA A 2 5.77 5.55 16.79
CA ALA A 2 4.84 6.61 17.20
C ALA A 2 3.87 6.17 18.32
N GLY A 3 3.35 4.93 18.26
CA GLY A 3 2.46 4.39 19.29
C GLY A 3 3.06 4.43 20.70
N TYR A 4 4.32 4.02 20.84
CA TYR A 4 5.06 4.09 22.11
C TYR A 4 5.21 5.53 22.65
N MET A 5 5.44 6.50 21.78
CA MET A 5 5.58 7.91 22.19
C MET A 5 4.27 8.45 22.77
N PHE A 6 3.14 8.12 22.15
CA PHE A 6 1.81 8.50 22.65
C PHE A 6 1.43 7.73 23.93
N LEU A 7 1.87 6.48 24.08
CA LEU A 7 1.59 5.69 25.28
C LEU A 7 2.35 6.20 26.51
N GLU A 8 3.63 6.54 26.33
CA GLU A 8 4.53 6.98 27.40
C GLU A 8 4.58 8.51 27.60
N GLY A 9 4.00 9.29 26.68
CA GLY A 9 4.11 10.75 26.68
C GLY A 9 5.53 11.25 26.39
N ARG A 10 6.31 10.51 25.58
CA ARG A 10 7.70 10.88 25.27
C ARG A 10 7.74 11.89 24.13
N GLY A 11 7.85 13.18 24.49
CA GLY A 11 7.93 14.28 23.54
C GLY A 11 6.58 14.70 22.94
N VAL A 12 5.49 14.05 23.36
CA VAL A 12 4.09 14.37 23.06
C VAL A 12 3.26 14.13 24.32
N GLU A 13 2.07 14.72 24.42
CA GLU A 13 1.15 14.40 25.52
C GLU A 13 0.68 12.94 25.44
N ARG A 14 0.47 12.31 26.60
CA ARG A 14 0.00 10.92 26.67
C ARG A 14 -1.40 10.81 26.07
N ASP A 15 -1.55 9.95 25.08
CA ASP A 15 -2.77 9.79 24.30
C ASP A 15 -2.97 8.28 23.99
N PRO A 16 -3.66 7.54 24.89
CA PRO A 16 -3.85 6.11 24.71
C PRO A 16 -4.72 5.77 23.49
N VAL A 17 -5.59 6.70 23.04
CA VAL A 17 -6.45 6.53 21.85
C VAL A 17 -5.64 6.58 20.57
N ARG A 18 -4.69 7.53 20.46
CA ARG A 18 -3.75 7.53 19.34
C ARG A 18 -2.76 6.38 19.43
N ALA A 19 -2.31 6.03 20.63
CA ALA A 19 -1.40 4.91 20.83
C ALA A 19 -2.02 3.60 20.31
N SER A 20 -3.26 3.28 20.72
CA SER A 20 -3.96 2.08 20.25
C SER A 20 -4.06 2.04 18.73
N ALA A 21 -4.48 3.13 18.09
CA ALA A 21 -4.60 3.18 16.62
C ALA A 21 -3.27 2.89 15.89
N TRP A 22 -2.14 3.41 16.39
CA TRP A 22 -0.82 3.12 15.83
C TRP A 22 -0.35 1.68 16.08
N TYR A 23 -0.66 1.12 17.25
CA TYR A 23 -0.35 -0.29 17.55
C TYR A 23 -1.21 -1.24 16.71
N ARG A 24 -2.47 -0.92 16.45
CA ARG A 24 -3.34 -1.67 15.52
C ARG A 24 -2.76 -1.74 14.12
N LEU A 25 -2.35 -0.61 13.56
CA LEU A 25 -1.72 -0.56 12.24
C LEU A 25 -0.47 -1.46 12.18
N ALA A 26 0.36 -1.45 13.22
CA ALA A 26 1.56 -2.29 13.25
C ALA A 26 1.26 -3.78 13.44
N ALA A 27 0.21 -4.09 14.21
CA ALA A 27 -0.27 -5.45 14.43
C ALA A 27 -0.85 -6.10 13.15
N GLU A 28 -1.17 -5.33 12.10
CA GLU A 28 -1.59 -5.89 10.79
C GLU A 28 -0.56 -6.85 10.20
N SER A 29 0.73 -6.67 10.52
CA SER A 29 1.81 -7.57 10.09
C SER A 29 1.84 -8.92 10.83
N GLY A 30 0.99 -9.11 11.85
CA GLY A 30 0.94 -10.33 12.65
C GLY A 30 2.04 -10.45 13.72
N ALA A 31 2.81 -9.38 13.97
CA ALA A 31 3.87 -9.39 14.97
C ALA A 31 3.31 -9.47 16.41
N PRO A 32 3.62 -10.53 17.18
CA PRO A 32 3.04 -10.75 18.51
C PRO A 32 3.26 -9.58 19.47
N GLU A 33 4.43 -8.94 19.42
CA GLU A 33 4.77 -7.82 20.29
C GLU A 33 3.86 -6.59 20.08
N PHE A 34 3.33 -6.38 18.86
CA PHE A 34 2.39 -5.29 18.59
C PHE A 34 0.96 -5.68 18.92
N ILE A 35 0.61 -6.95 18.71
CA ILE A 35 -0.69 -7.52 19.10
C ILE A 35 -0.88 -7.42 20.61
N GLU A 36 0.10 -7.84 21.40
CA GLU A 36 0.03 -7.81 22.86
C GLU A 36 -0.16 -6.39 23.40
N VAL A 37 0.62 -5.42 22.89
CA VAL A 37 0.51 -4.02 23.33
C VAL A 37 -0.78 -3.38 22.84
N ARG A 38 -1.23 -3.69 21.62
CA ARG A 38 -2.53 -3.25 21.09
C ARG A 38 -3.65 -3.67 22.03
N ASP A 39 -3.73 -4.97 22.34
CA ASP A 39 -4.82 -5.54 23.15
C ASP A 39 -4.82 -4.94 24.55
N ALA A 40 -3.64 -4.84 25.17
CA ALA A 40 -3.48 -4.22 26.48
C ALA A 40 -3.94 -2.75 26.51
N VAL A 41 -3.71 -1.97 25.44
CA VAL A 41 -4.17 -0.57 25.38
C VAL A 41 -5.68 -0.53 25.12
N LEU A 42 -6.21 -1.34 24.20
CA LEU A 42 -7.64 -1.38 23.88
C LEU A 42 -8.48 -1.75 25.10
N ASP A 43 -8.03 -2.68 25.94
CA ASP A 43 -8.69 -3.09 27.19
C ASP A 43 -8.84 -1.95 28.21
N THR A 44 -8.01 -0.90 28.10
CA THR A 44 -8.12 0.27 28.99
C THR A 44 -9.08 1.35 28.48
N LEU A 45 -9.53 1.26 27.23
CA LEU A 45 -10.37 2.28 26.61
C LEU A 45 -11.86 2.04 26.91
N ASN A 46 -12.60 3.13 27.09
CA ASN A 46 -14.06 3.10 27.16
C ASN A 46 -14.67 3.16 25.76
N GLY A 47 -16.00 2.99 25.64
CA GLY A 47 -16.69 2.94 24.35
C GLY A 47 -16.44 4.17 23.45
N GLU A 48 -16.48 5.38 24.01
CA GLU A 48 -16.19 6.62 23.27
C GLU A 48 -14.74 6.66 22.76
N SER A 49 -13.80 6.24 23.60
CA SER A 49 -12.37 6.18 23.25
C SER A 49 -12.06 5.11 22.20
N LEU A 50 -12.80 4.00 22.21
CA LEU A 50 -12.70 2.94 21.19
C LEU A 50 -13.17 3.45 19.82
N GLU A 51 -14.31 4.14 19.76
CA GLU A 51 -14.79 4.74 18.51
C GLU A 51 -13.82 5.80 17.96
N ALA A 52 -13.23 6.62 18.83
CA ALA A 52 -12.19 7.55 18.45
C ALA A 52 -10.92 6.83 17.94
N SER A 53 -10.53 5.73 18.59
CA SER A 53 -9.40 4.90 18.14
C SER A 53 -9.68 4.27 16.78
N ASP A 54 -10.89 3.77 16.54
CA ASP A 54 -11.33 3.17 15.28
C ASP A 54 -11.23 4.17 14.12
N ALA A 55 -11.72 5.40 14.33
CA ALA A 55 -11.67 6.45 13.31
C ALA A 55 -10.22 6.82 12.94
N ILE A 56 -9.35 6.92 13.93
CA ILE A 56 -7.92 7.19 13.70
C ILE A 56 -7.28 6.00 13.00
N TYR A 57 -7.58 4.77 13.42
CA TYR A 57 -7.05 3.56 12.82
C TYR A 57 -7.41 3.46 11.34
N ILE A 58 -8.67 3.65 10.95
CA ILE A 58 -9.09 3.66 9.54
C ILE A 58 -8.30 4.71 8.74
N THR A 59 -8.15 5.91 9.29
CA THR A 59 -7.38 6.99 8.64
C THR A 59 -5.92 6.60 8.45
N LEU A 60 -5.33 5.93 9.44
CA LEU A 60 -3.96 5.43 9.35
C LEU A 60 -3.84 4.31 8.31
N ARG A 61 -4.77 3.35 8.26
CA ARG A 61 -4.76 2.29 7.24
C ARG A 61 -4.83 2.88 5.84
N GLN A 62 -5.73 3.82 5.60
CA GLN A 62 -5.91 4.49 4.31
C GLN A 62 -4.67 5.24 3.83
N ARG A 63 -3.76 5.62 4.72
CA ARG A 63 -2.58 6.42 4.38
C ARG A 63 -1.30 5.61 4.38
N TYR A 64 -1.18 4.63 5.27
CA TYR A 64 0.07 3.97 5.60
C TYR A 64 0.02 2.44 5.60
N SER A 65 -1.13 1.81 5.36
CA SER A 65 -1.18 0.35 5.23
C SER A 65 -0.41 -0.10 3.99
N ASP A 66 0.26 -1.25 4.09
CA ASP A 66 1.08 -1.81 3.02
C ASP A 66 0.28 -2.04 1.74
N ILE A 67 -1.00 -2.42 1.86
CA ILE A 67 -1.90 -2.58 0.71
C ILE A 67 -2.10 -1.29 -0.07
N VAL A 68 -2.22 -0.15 0.61
CA VAL A 68 -2.37 1.17 -0.03
C VAL A 68 -1.07 1.58 -0.71
N LEU A 69 0.06 1.33 -0.07
CA LEU A 69 1.37 1.62 -0.64
C LEU A 69 1.60 0.77 -1.90
N ALA A 70 1.28 -0.53 -1.85
CA ALA A 70 1.35 -1.43 -3.00
C ALA A 70 0.45 -0.96 -4.15
N LEU A 71 -0.81 -0.60 -3.86
CA LEU A 71 -1.76 -0.11 -4.84
C LEU A 71 -1.29 1.18 -5.53
N ASN A 72 -0.73 2.13 -4.77
CA ASN A 72 -0.17 3.36 -5.32
C ASN A 72 1.04 3.10 -6.23
N LEU A 73 1.89 2.14 -5.89
CA LEU A 73 3.00 1.72 -6.75
C LEU A 73 2.50 1.09 -8.06
N VAL A 74 1.47 0.25 -8.01
CA VAL A 74 0.84 -0.30 -9.21
C VAL A 74 0.29 0.82 -10.10
N ARG A 75 -0.42 1.79 -9.52
CA ARG A 75 -0.93 2.98 -10.25
C ARG A 75 0.20 3.73 -10.95
N GLN A 76 1.32 3.95 -10.27
CA GLN A 76 2.48 4.65 -10.84
C GLN A 76 3.11 3.86 -12.00
N GLU A 77 3.31 2.55 -11.84
CA GLU A 77 3.94 1.70 -12.84
C GLU A 77 3.06 1.52 -14.09
N ARG A 78 1.74 1.38 -13.92
CA ARG A 78 0.76 1.40 -15.03
C ARG A 78 0.86 2.70 -15.83
N LYS A 79 0.92 3.84 -15.13
CA LYS A 79 1.09 5.15 -15.78
C LYS A 79 2.40 5.21 -16.58
N ALA A 80 3.49 4.66 -16.05
CA ALA A 80 4.77 4.59 -16.75
C ALA A 80 4.70 3.72 -18.03
N LEU A 81 3.99 2.58 -17.99
CA LEU A 81 3.73 1.75 -19.17
C LEU A 81 2.96 2.53 -20.25
N ASN A 82 1.93 3.27 -19.85
CA ASN A 82 1.11 4.07 -20.78
C ASN A 82 1.89 5.25 -21.38
N GLN A 83 2.71 5.94 -20.56
CA GLN A 83 3.51 7.09 -20.98
C GLN A 83 4.67 6.74 -21.93
N GLY A 84 5.19 5.51 -21.87
CA GLY A 84 6.15 5.01 -22.85
C GLY A 84 5.62 5.12 -24.28
N THR A 85 4.32 5.22 -24.51
CA THR A 85 3.72 5.26 -25.86
C THR A 85 3.89 6.60 -26.59
N THR A 86 4.21 7.72 -25.90
CA THR A 86 4.15 9.08 -26.49
C THR A 86 5.49 9.66 -26.98
N GLY A 87 6.56 8.88 -27.06
CA GLY A 87 7.84 9.33 -27.62
C GLY A 87 7.78 9.56 -29.13
N SER A 88 8.06 10.80 -29.56
CA SER A 88 8.08 11.26 -30.96
C SER A 88 8.78 10.30 -31.92
N ARG A 89 8.02 9.78 -32.89
CA ARG A 89 8.54 9.11 -34.09
C ARG A 89 9.11 10.14 -35.07
N LEU A 90 10.26 10.72 -34.75
CA LEU A 90 11.03 11.51 -35.71
C LEU A 90 12.39 10.84 -35.92
N GLY A 91 12.50 10.07 -37.00
CA GLY A 91 13.76 9.51 -37.47
C GLY A 91 13.65 8.06 -37.93
N ARG A 92 13.70 7.87 -39.24
CA ARG A 92 13.91 6.56 -39.90
C ARG A 92 15.27 5.99 -39.49
N THR A 93 15.37 5.20 -38.41
CA THR A 93 16.37 4.13 -38.25
C THR A 93 15.95 3.18 -37.11
N SER A 94 16.08 1.88 -37.34
CA SER A 94 15.66 0.76 -36.47
C SER A 94 16.52 0.56 -35.23
N SER A 95 16.82 1.63 -34.49
CA SER A 95 17.61 1.54 -33.26
C SER A 95 16.65 1.27 -32.10
N SER A 96 16.81 0.14 -31.41
CA SER A 96 16.06 -0.15 -30.18
C SER A 96 16.19 1.02 -29.21
N VAL A 97 15.06 1.57 -28.74
CA VAL A 97 15.08 2.64 -27.75
C VAL A 97 15.75 2.12 -26.48
N THR A 98 16.89 2.71 -26.12
CA THR A 98 17.60 2.44 -24.87
C THR A 98 17.04 3.34 -23.77
N ILE A 99 16.63 2.73 -22.68
CA ILE A 99 16.11 3.38 -21.47
C ILE A 99 17.17 3.20 -20.37
N ILE A 100 17.46 4.26 -19.63
CA ILE A 100 18.22 4.15 -18.38
C ILE A 100 17.23 3.74 -17.30
N ASP A 101 17.40 2.54 -16.75
CA ASP A 101 16.58 2.03 -15.66
C ASP A 101 16.77 2.94 -14.43
N PRO A 102 15.71 3.63 -13.94
CA PRO A 102 15.84 4.55 -12.82
C PRO A 102 16.17 3.88 -11.49
N GLN A 103 15.98 2.55 -11.37
CA GLN A 103 16.32 1.83 -10.13
C GLN A 103 17.75 1.29 -10.13
N THR A 104 18.23 0.81 -11.28
CA THR A 104 19.53 0.15 -11.39
C THR A 104 20.61 0.99 -12.07
N GLY A 105 20.21 2.06 -12.76
CA GLY A 105 21.09 2.87 -13.62
C GLY A 105 21.53 2.16 -14.91
N ALA A 106 21.09 0.93 -15.14
CA ALA A 106 21.48 0.14 -16.29
C ALA A 106 20.80 0.64 -17.57
N ALA A 107 21.55 0.67 -18.67
CA ALA A 107 20.99 0.87 -20.00
C ALA A 107 20.30 -0.43 -20.46
N ILE A 108 18.98 -0.40 -20.60
CA ILE A 108 18.16 -1.54 -21.02
C ILE A 108 17.29 -1.19 -22.22
N THR A 109 16.79 -2.19 -22.94
CA THR A 109 15.86 -1.96 -24.05
C THR A 109 14.48 -1.61 -23.51
N ARG A 110 13.67 -0.91 -24.32
CA ARG A 110 12.25 -0.67 -24.00
C ARG A 110 11.50 -1.95 -23.63
N THR A 111 11.64 -3.02 -24.42
CA THR A 111 10.92 -4.27 -24.19
C THR A 111 11.31 -4.90 -22.85
N GLU A 112 12.59 -4.81 -22.47
CA GLU A 112 13.07 -5.27 -21.17
C GLU A 112 12.52 -4.40 -20.02
N TYR A 113 12.48 -3.08 -20.21
CA TYR A 113 11.89 -2.16 -19.23
C TYR A 113 10.38 -2.43 -19.01
N GLU A 114 9.61 -2.61 -20.08
CA GLU A 114 8.18 -2.95 -20.02
C GLU A 114 7.95 -4.31 -19.35
N ARG A 115 8.75 -5.33 -19.67
CA ARG A 115 8.70 -6.65 -19.02
C ARG A 115 8.90 -6.53 -17.51
N ARG A 116 9.93 -5.80 -17.08
CA ARG A 116 10.22 -5.60 -15.65
C ARG A 116 9.08 -4.87 -14.93
N LEU A 117 8.53 -3.83 -15.54
CA LEU A 117 7.36 -3.13 -15.01
C LEU A 117 6.18 -4.08 -14.84
N LYS A 118 5.84 -4.86 -15.87
CA LYS A 118 4.75 -5.84 -15.79
C LYS A 118 4.97 -6.87 -14.69
N SER A 119 6.19 -7.40 -14.55
CA SER A 119 6.52 -8.35 -13.47
C SER A 119 6.33 -7.73 -12.08
N ARG A 120 6.74 -6.48 -11.88
CA ARG A 120 6.55 -5.78 -10.60
C ARG A 120 5.08 -5.45 -10.32
N ILE A 121 4.32 -5.08 -11.34
CA ILE A 121 2.87 -4.90 -11.23
C ILE A 121 2.23 -6.22 -10.79
N LYS A 122 2.52 -7.33 -11.49
CA LYS A 122 1.97 -8.66 -11.17
C LYS A 122 2.23 -9.06 -9.73
N LEU A 123 3.48 -8.99 -9.28
CA LEU A 123 3.86 -9.32 -7.89
C LEU A 123 3.07 -8.50 -6.85
N ARG A 124 2.82 -7.21 -7.11
CA ARG A 124 2.05 -6.38 -6.18
C ARG A 124 0.56 -6.63 -6.27
N LEU A 125 0.04 -6.92 -7.46
CA LEU A 125 -1.35 -7.36 -7.62
C LEU A 125 -1.57 -8.65 -6.85
N ASP A 126 -0.69 -9.64 -6.99
CA ASP A 126 -0.76 -10.91 -6.27
C ASP A 126 -0.77 -10.69 -4.76
N TYR A 127 0.14 -9.84 -4.24
CA TYR A 127 0.15 -9.45 -2.83
C TYR A 127 -1.18 -8.81 -2.38
N ILE A 128 -1.72 -7.88 -3.17
CA ILE A 128 -2.99 -7.21 -2.85
C ILE A 128 -4.13 -8.22 -2.85
N THR A 129 -4.25 -9.03 -3.90
CA THR A 129 -5.36 -9.99 -4.10
C THR A 129 -5.34 -11.12 -3.07
N ASP A 130 -4.15 -11.59 -2.68
CA ASP A 130 -3.99 -12.57 -1.60
C ASP A 130 -4.47 -11.99 -0.26
N LEU A 131 -4.07 -10.75 0.05
CA LEU A 131 -4.44 -10.09 1.30
C LEU A 131 -5.95 -9.83 1.42
N ILE A 132 -6.64 -9.49 0.31
CA ILE A 132 -8.09 -9.25 0.30
C ILE A 132 -8.91 -10.50 -0.06
N GLY A 133 -8.26 -11.62 -0.38
CA GLY A 133 -8.93 -12.89 -0.73
C GLY A 133 -9.73 -12.83 -2.04
N THR A 134 -9.23 -12.14 -3.07
CA THR A 134 -9.89 -12.03 -4.38
C THR A 134 -9.18 -12.82 -5.47
N GLU A 135 -9.82 -12.92 -6.64
CA GLU A 135 -9.22 -13.52 -7.83
C GLU A 135 -7.92 -12.82 -8.23
N GLU A 136 -6.96 -13.61 -8.73
CA GLU A 136 -5.69 -13.11 -9.24
C GLU A 136 -5.91 -12.19 -10.46
N LEU A 137 -5.10 -11.13 -10.53
CA LEU A 137 -5.16 -10.16 -11.61
C LEU A 137 -3.86 -10.18 -12.44
N GLU A 138 -4.00 -9.99 -13.75
CA GLU A 138 -2.87 -9.93 -14.66
C GLU A 138 -2.32 -8.51 -14.81
N ALA A 139 -1.03 -8.38 -15.13
CA ALA A 139 -0.37 -7.07 -15.21
C ALA A 139 -0.91 -6.15 -16.32
N ASP A 140 -1.63 -6.69 -17.30
CA ASP A 140 -2.28 -5.97 -18.39
C ASP A 140 -3.79 -5.76 -18.19
N LEU A 141 -4.28 -5.89 -16.95
CA LEU A 141 -5.67 -5.57 -16.61
C LEU A 141 -6.08 -4.16 -17.06
N SER A 142 -7.31 -4.06 -17.53
CA SER A 142 -7.96 -2.81 -17.98
C SER A 142 -8.04 -1.77 -16.86
N ASP A 143 -8.32 -0.51 -17.23
CA ASP A 143 -8.55 0.55 -16.24
C ASP A 143 -9.80 0.26 -15.40
N ALA A 144 -10.83 -0.35 -15.99
CA ALA A 144 -12.04 -0.73 -15.26
C ALA A 144 -11.78 -1.81 -14.20
N GLU A 145 -11.00 -2.84 -14.53
CA GLU A 145 -10.60 -3.88 -13.56
C GLU A 145 -9.73 -3.31 -12.45
N PHE A 146 -8.88 -2.34 -12.77
CA PHE A 146 -8.05 -1.68 -11.77
C PHE A 146 -8.86 -0.80 -10.82
N GLU A 147 -9.81 -0.02 -11.32
CA GLU A 147 -10.70 0.75 -10.43
C GLU A 147 -11.58 -0.16 -9.57
N ALA A 148 -12.05 -1.29 -10.10
CA ALA A 148 -12.75 -2.29 -9.30
C ALA A 148 -11.86 -2.89 -8.18
N LEU A 149 -10.56 -3.03 -8.41
CA LEU A 149 -9.61 -3.41 -7.35
C LEU A 149 -9.46 -2.29 -6.31
N VAL A 150 -9.37 -1.03 -6.73
CA VAL A 150 -9.29 0.13 -5.83
C VAL A 150 -10.51 0.16 -4.90
N ASP A 151 -11.71 -0.02 -5.43
CA ASP A 151 -12.95 -0.04 -4.66
C ASP A 151 -12.95 -1.16 -3.60
N ARG A 152 -12.48 -2.36 -3.95
CA ARG A 152 -12.36 -3.49 -3.01
C ARG A 152 -11.34 -3.24 -1.92
N VAL A 153 -10.21 -2.61 -2.27
CA VAL A 153 -9.19 -2.22 -1.28
C VAL A 153 -9.78 -1.18 -0.32
N ASP A 154 -10.52 -0.19 -0.83
CA ASP A 154 -11.20 0.81 0.00
C ASP A 154 -12.24 0.20 0.94
N GLU A 155 -12.98 -0.82 0.49
CA GLU A 155 -13.89 -1.60 1.33
C GLU A 155 -13.12 -2.36 2.43
N HIS A 156 -12.07 -3.08 2.05
CA HIS A 156 -11.21 -3.80 3.00
C HIS A 156 -10.62 -2.89 4.09
N LEU A 157 -10.20 -1.68 3.73
CA LEU A 157 -9.59 -0.72 4.66
C LEU A 157 -10.57 -0.17 5.71
N ARG A 158 -11.88 -0.24 5.45
CA ARG A 158 -12.92 0.17 6.40
C ARG A 158 -13.28 -0.94 7.39
N VAL A 159 -12.92 -2.19 7.09
CA VAL A 159 -13.18 -3.32 7.99
C VAL A 159 -12.19 -3.28 9.16
N ILE A 160 -12.76 -3.39 10.35
CA ILE A 160 -12.03 -3.45 11.61
C ILE A 160 -12.13 -4.88 12.15
N ALA A 161 -11.06 -5.65 11.98
CA ALA A 161 -11.06 -7.08 12.29
C ALA A 161 -10.83 -7.42 13.77
N ASP A 162 -10.36 -6.46 14.57
CA ASP A 162 -10.04 -6.59 15.99
C ASP A 162 -11.18 -6.11 16.91
N ARG A 163 -12.40 -5.98 16.37
CA ARG A 163 -13.62 -5.61 17.09
C ARG A 163 -14.57 -6.80 17.13
#